data_AF-A0A3D2L6B9-F1
#
_entry.id   AF-A0A3D2L6B9-F1
#
_cell.length_a   1.000
_cell.length_b   1.000
_cell.length_c   1.000
_cell.angle_alpha   90.00
_cell.angle_beta   90.00
_cell.angle_gamma   90.00
#
_symmetry.space_group_name_H-M   'P 1'
#
loop_
_entity.id
_entity.type
_entity.pdbx_description
1 polymer ?
#
loop_
_entity_poly.entity_id
_entity_poly.type
_entity_poly.pdbx_seq_one_letter_code
_entity_poly.pdbx_strand_id
1 'polypeptide(L)' 'MRAEFPILSREVNGKPLVYLDNAASAQKPNAVIDKIANQSRTAYANVHRGIHTLSNETTEAYEAAREKVRA' A
#
# COMPACT_ATOMS: atom_id res chain seq x y z
N MET A 1 10.47 -12.28 -4.11
CA MET A 1 10.40 -11.83 -2.71
C MET A 1 11.30 -10.63 -2.38
N ARG A 2 12.62 -10.73 -2.12
CA ARG A 2 13.43 -9.54 -1.72
C ARG A 2 13.43 -8.39 -2.73
N ALA A 3 13.41 -8.70 -4.03
CA ALA A 3 13.33 -7.71 -5.12
C ALA A 3 12.02 -6.90 -5.13
N GLU A 4 10.96 -7.36 -4.48
CA GLU A 4 9.69 -6.62 -4.38
C GLU A 4 9.73 -5.51 -3.34
N PHE A 5 10.72 -5.52 -2.43
CA PHE A 5 10.87 -4.52 -1.37
C PHE A 5 12.02 -3.59 -1.73
N PRO A 6 11.76 -2.47 -2.43
CA PRO A 6 12.82 -1.65 -3.04
C PRO A 6 13.80 -1.10 -2.01
N ILE A 7 13.34 -0.77 -0.79
CA ILE A 7 14.20 -0.23 0.26
C ILE A 7 15.31 -1.19 0.70
N LEU A 8 15.13 -2.50 0.51
CA LEU A 8 16.10 -3.50 0.94
C LEU A 8 17.39 -3.47 0.12
N SER A 9 17.41 -2.86 -1.07
CA SER A 9 18.64 -2.67 -1.87
C SER A 9 19.50 -1.49 -1.42
N ARG A 10 19.01 -0.64 -0.49
CA ARG A 10 19.71 0.54 -0.02
C ARG A 10 20.92 0.19 0.86
N GLU A 11 21.93 1.05 0.84
CA GLU A 11 22.98 1.08 1.85
C GLU A 11 22.68 2.04 3.00
N VAL A 12 23.07 1.65 4.22
CA VAL A 12 23.04 2.48 5.43
C VAL A 12 24.43 2.45 6.04
N ASN A 13 25.02 3.62 6.28
CA ASN A 13 26.40 3.77 6.76
C ASN A 13 27.43 3.03 5.87
N GLY A 14 27.24 3.10 4.55
CA GLY A 14 28.12 2.47 3.56
C GLY A 14 28.11 0.94 3.57
N LYS A 15 27.06 0.31 4.13
CA LYS A 15 26.90 -1.15 4.17
C LYS A 15 25.51 -1.57 3.70
N PRO A 16 25.35 -2.77 3.10
CA PRO A 16 24.04 -3.28 2.72
C PRO A 16 23.08 -3.34 3.91
N LEU A 17 21.84 -2.89 3.72
CA LEU A 17 20.81 -2.93 4.76
C LEU A 17 20.43 -4.36 5.13
N VAL A 18 20.58 -4.69 6.42
CA VAL A 18 20.00 -5.87 7.08
C VAL A 18 18.98 -5.39 8.10
N TYR A 19 17.70 -5.42 7.73
CA TYR A 19 16.62 -4.89 8.56
C TYR A 19 16.02 -5.99 9.46
N LEU A 20 16.36 -5.97 10.75
CA LEU A 20 15.94 -6.97 11.76
C LEU A 20 14.92 -6.44 12.77
N ASP A 21 14.25 -5.34 12.46
CA ASP A 21 13.24 -4.69 13.32
C ASP A 21 11.81 -4.84 12.75
N ASN A 22 11.54 -5.96 12.08
CA ASN A 22 10.26 -6.20 11.41
C ASN A 22 9.05 -6.28 12.37
N ALA A 23 9.31 -6.61 13.64
CA ALA A 23 8.26 -6.70 14.66
C ALA A 23 7.71 -5.33 15.06
N ALA A 24 8.53 -4.27 15.00
CA ALA A 24 8.06 -2.90 15.20
C ALA A 24 7.29 -2.40 13.97
N SER A 25 7.83 -2.60 12.76
CA SER A 25 7.12 -2.35 11.50
C SER A 25 7.82 -3.05 10.33
N ALA A 26 7.05 -3.59 9.39
CA ALA A 26 7.62 -4.24 8.20
C ALA A 26 7.79 -3.25 7.03
N GLN A 27 8.81 -3.49 6.19
CA GLN A 27 8.99 -2.78 4.92
C GLN A 27 7.82 -3.08 3.96
N LYS A 28 7.58 -2.19 2.99
CA LYS A 28 6.44 -2.31 2.07
C LYS A 28 6.92 -2.81 0.69
N PRO A 29 6.25 -3.82 0.11
CA PRO A 29 6.55 -4.23 -1.26
C PRO A 29 5.98 -3.22 -2.26
N ASN A 30 6.50 -3.21 -3.49
CA ASN A 30 6.05 -2.34 -4.58
C ASN A 30 4.53 -2.43 -4.79
N ALA A 31 3.95 -3.63 -4.76
CA ALA A 31 2.50 -3.80 -4.92
C ALA A 31 1.64 -2.98 -3.92
N VAL A 32 2.11 -2.83 -2.67
CA VAL A 32 1.42 -2.01 -1.66
C VAL A 32 1.62 -0.52 -1.96
N ILE A 33 2.85 -0.12 -2.27
CA ILE A 33 3.21 1.26 -2.60
C ILE A 33 2.41 1.72 -3.82
N ASP A 34 2.40 0.92 -4.89
CA ASP A 34 1.75 1.21 -6.15
C ASP A 34 0.23 1.27 -6.00
N LYS A 35 -0.38 0.39 -5.19
CA LYS A 35 -1.83 0.46 -4.96
C LYS A 35 -2.23 1.75 -4.25
N ILE A 36 -1.48 2.18 -3.23
CA ILE A 36 -1.72 3.43 -2.53
C ILE A 36 -1.51 4.62 -3.48
N ALA A 37 -0.38 4.64 -4.19
CA ALA A 37 -0.06 5.73 -5.11
C ALA A 37 -1.07 5.84 -6.26
N ASN A 38 -1.49 4.70 -6.83
CA ASN A 38 -2.51 4.67 -7.89
C ASN A 38 -3.86 5.15 -7.37
N GLN A 39 -4.31 4.69 -6.19
CA GLN A 39 -5.56 5.17 -5.61
C GLN A 39 -5.55 6.69 -5.43
N SER A 40 -4.46 7.25 -4.90
CA SER A 40 -4.31 8.70 -4.76
C SER A 40 -4.30 9.46 -6.08
N ARG A 41 -3.78 8.86 -7.16
CA ARG A 41 -3.70 9.48 -8.48
C ARG A 41 -4.99 9.39 -9.29
N THR A 42 -5.76 8.31 -9.14
CA THR A 42 -6.86 8.00 -10.06
C THR A 42 -8.25 7.98 -9.42
N ALA A 43 -8.34 7.69 -8.12
CA ALA A 43 -9.62 7.46 -7.45
C ALA A 43 -9.57 7.88 -5.97
N TYR A 44 -9.18 9.14 -5.72
CA TYR A 44 -9.13 9.69 -4.36
C TYR A 44 -10.43 10.44 -4.04
N ALA A 45 -11.24 9.86 -3.15
CA ALA A 45 -12.44 10.49 -2.61
C ALA A 45 -12.77 9.95 -1.20
N ASN A 46 -13.76 10.54 -0.53
CA ASN A 46 -14.32 9.95 0.67
C ASN A 46 -15.17 8.72 0.34
N VAL A 47 -15.22 7.74 1.26
CA VAL A 47 -15.95 6.46 1.12
C VAL A 47 -17.40 6.52 1.61
N HIS A 48 -17.96 7.72 1.78
CA HIS A 48 -19.32 7.92 2.28
C HIS A 48 -20.40 7.71 1.20
N ARG A 49 -20.17 6.82 0.22
CA ARG A 49 -21.09 6.49 -0.88
C ARG A 49 -21.73 7.74 -1.51
N GLY A 50 -20.87 8.70 -1.86
CA GLY A 50 -21.29 9.91 -2.54
C GLY A 50 -21.88 9.59 -3.92
N ILE A 51 -22.75 10.45 -4.42
CA ILE A 51 -23.46 10.28 -5.69
C ILE A 51 -22.55 10.34 -6.94
N HIS A 52 -21.26 10.69 -6.77
CA HIS A 52 -20.32 10.88 -7.87
C HIS A 52 -19.35 9.71 -8.03
N THR A 53 -18.89 9.49 -9.26
CA THR A 53 -18.10 8.33 -9.70
C THR A 53 -16.92 8.01 -8.79
N LEU A 54 -16.05 8.99 -8.49
CA LEU A 54 -14.85 8.75 -7.66
C LEU A 54 -15.19 8.27 -6.23
N SER A 55 -16.31 8.70 -5.65
CA SER A 55 -16.71 8.23 -4.31
C SER A 55 -17.17 6.78 -4.35
N ASN A 56 -17.88 6.38 -5.40
CA ASN A 56 -18.27 4.98 -5.61
C ASN A 56 -17.04 4.10 -5.83
N GLU A 57 -16.13 4.47 -6.73
CA GLU A 57 -14.89 3.72 -7.00
C GLU A 57 -14.02 3.55 -5.75
N THR A 58 -13.89 4.61 -4.93
CA THR A 58 -13.13 4.53 -3.67
C THR A 58 -13.82 3.63 -2.66
N THR A 59 -15.15 3.72 -2.56
CA THR A 59 -15.94 2.89 -1.63
C THR A 59 -15.84 1.42 -2.02
N GLU A 60 -15.96 1.09 -3.30
CA GLU A 60 -15.84 -0.28 -3.80
C GLU A 60 -14.46 -0.86 -3.50
N ALA A 61 -13.39 -0.12 -3.77
CA ALA A 61 -12.02 -0.55 -3.45
C ALA A 61 -11.81 -0.77 -1.95
N TYR A 62 -12.41 0.07 -1.10
CA TYR A 62 -12.36 -0.06 0.35
C TYR A 62 -13.13 -1.29 0.85
N GLU A 63 -14.36 -1.51 0.39
CA GLU A 63 -15.16 -2.68 0.78
C GLU A 63 -14.54 -3.99 0.26
N ALA A 64 -13.93 -3.99 -0.92
CA ALA A 64 -13.17 -5.15 -1.42
C ALA A 64 -11.98 -5.50 -0.50
N ALA A 65 -11.29 -4.50 0.04
CA ALA A 65 -10.23 -4.72 1.02
C ALA A 65 -10.78 -5.25 2.36
N ARG A 66 -11.93 -4.74 2.82
CA ARG A 66 -12.62 -5.24 4.01
C ARG A 66 -12.99 -6.71 3.87
N GLU A 67 -13.58 -7.08 2.73
CA GLU A 67 -13.97 -8.46 2.44
C GLU A 67 -12.76 -9.39 2.44
N LYS A 68 -11.66 -8.98 1.80
CA LYS A 68 -10.43 -9.77 1.74
C LYS A 68 -9.81 -10.05 3.11
N VAL A 69 -9.99 -9.14 4.08
CA VAL A 69 -9.49 -9.32 5.46
C VAL A 69 -10.45 -10.16 6.31
N ARG A 70 -11.74 -10.20 5.95
CA ARG A 70 -12.77 -10.98 6.67
C ARG A 70 -12.61 -12.48 6.43
N ALA A 71 -12.27 -12.89 5.21
CA ALA A 71 -12.07 -14.28 4.79
C ALA A 71 -10.69 -14.81 5.22
#